data_AF-Q82A13-F1
#
_entry.id   AF-Q82A13-F1
#
_cell.length_a   1.000
_cell.length_b   1.000
_cell.length_c   1.000
_cell.angle_alpha   90.00
_cell.angle_beta   90.00
_cell.angle_gamma   90.00
#
_symmetry.space_group_name_H-M   'P 1'
#
loop_
_entity.id
_entity.type
_entity.pdbx_description
1 polymer ?
#
loop_
_entity_poly.entity_id
_entity_poly.type
_entity_poly.pdbx_seq_one_letter_code
_entity_poly.pdbx_strand_id
1 'polypeptide(L)'
;MRIAHHRYVVVAATAAAILALADIPAEAQTGPAAAALPSSVSADTTGLAGLAESYLQQRADMLTTSPPTAKAAIAHVRATRSMAAQTQDDLAALAEKGKRYKEVDGGYTRAQVDVKVDDTTVDGGTATLQLTEHTRLRLPFTPQEVEEGAPEFEELSLPHTVKFTQGSDSAWLLSSDKADTAGGPTPTTQVSDTDAEATTDDGGGAPDEDEGGKDDAADTTPLPDSGASDTVKPGVSAAYSYNKMVAYADRYWDHHNGAYRTYGNDCTNFISQAMLAGGWGPKGGALIQRTSNKYWFYGPTKWTTSYTWAGAENWYWFAKKHAKRTKILGNVWQLAKSDVLQADWTRNNNIDHSMIVTKKYRGTPYLTYHTGDTHNKSLSKLLSDHPRAWWYAHRT
;
A
#
# COMPACT_ATOMS: atom_id res chain seq x y z
N MET A 1 -2.99 13.08 69.40
CA MET A 1 -1.93 13.69 70.24
C MET A 1 -0.65 12.91 69.91
N ARG A 2 0.36 13.39 69.18
CA ARG A 2 0.81 14.72 68.75
C ARG A 2 1.08 14.75 67.23
N ILE A 3 1.02 15.97 66.70
CA ILE A 3 1.22 16.44 65.31
C ILE A 3 2.72 16.48 64.96
N ALA A 4 3.08 16.22 63.71
CA ALA A 4 4.25 16.83 63.07
C ALA A 4 3.95 17.15 61.59
N HIS A 5 4.03 18.45 61.27
CA HIS A 5 3.87 19.03 59.94
C HIS A 5 5.22 19.16 59.25
N HIS A 6 5.28 18.93 57.93
CA HIS A 6 6.31 19.50 57.06
C HIS A 6 5.67 20.22 55.86
N ARG A 7 6.12 21.46 55.66
CA ARG A 7 5.73 22.40 54.60
C ARG A 7 6.88 22.54 53.59
N TYR A 8 6.45 22.76 52.35
CA TYR A 8 7.12 23.05 51.08
C TYR A 8 8.27 24.06 51.08
N VAL A 9 9.16 23.94 50.07
CA VAL A 9 9.69 25.08 49.28
C VAL A 9 9.90 24.67 47.82
N VAL A 10 9.34 25.47 46.90
CA VAL A 10 9.60 25.52 45.45
C VAL A 10 10.63 26.63 45.22
N VAL A 11 11.65 26.40 44.40
CA VAL A 11 12.61 27.45 43.98
C VAL A 11 12.53 27.62 42.47
N ALA A 12 12.11 28.80 42.05
CA ALA A 12 12.25 29.32 40.69
C ALA A 12 13.59 30.04 40.56
N ALA A 13 14.29 29.85 39.45
CA ALA A 13 15.54 30.55 39.15
C ALA A 13 15.39 31.34 37.83
N THR A 14 15.36 32.66 37.94
CA THR A 14 15.54 33.64 36.87
C THR A 14 17.01 34.04 36.82
N ALA A 15 17.65 34.01 35.65
CA ALA A 15 18.98 34.58 35.45
C ALA A 15 18.94 35.62 34.31
N ALA A 16 19.24 36.86 34.68
CA ALA A 16 19.45 37.99 33.79
C ALA A 16 20.87 37.92 33.19
N ALA A 17 21.01 38.28 31.92
CA ALA A 17 22.32 38.41 31.25
C ALA A 17 22.60 39.89 30.93
N ILE A 18 23.84 40.26 31.24
CA ILE A 18 24.42 41.61 31.25
C ILE A 18 24.88 41.99 29.84
N LEU A 19 24.60 43.24 29.43
CA LEU A 19 25.17 43.86 28.23
C LEU A 19 26.68 44.11 28.42
N ALA A 20 27.49 43.63 27.48
CA ALA A 20 28.85 44.10 27.24
C ALA A 20 28.95 44.57 25.78
N LEU A 21 29.19 45.87 25.60
CA LEU A 21 29.53 46.50 24.32
C LEU A 21 31.02 46.27 24.04
N ALA A 22 31.32 45.69 22.87
CA ALA A 22 32.65 45.69 22.29
C ALA A 22 32.52 46.04 20.80
N ASP A 23 33.11 47.17 20.40
CA ASP A 23 33.25 47.64 19.03
C ASP A 23 34.24 46.77 18.24
N ILE A 24 33.82 46.24 17.09
CA ILE A 24 34.68 45.62 16.05
C ILE A 24 34.11 46.02 14.67
N PRO A 25 34.96 46.40 13.68
CA PRO A 25 34.56 47.17 12.51
C PRO A 25 33.80 46.36 11.45
N ALA A 26 33.08 47.09 10.60
CA ALA A 26 32.28 46.56 9.49
C ALA A 26 33.15 45.94 8.38
N GLU A 27 33.12 44.62 8.28
CA GLU A 27 33.51 43.88 7.07
C GLU A 27 32.32 43.05 6.59
N ALA A 28 32.04 43.17 5.30
CA ALA A 28 30.92 42.56 4.61
C ALA A 28 30.96 41.02 4.72
N GLN A 29 29.98 40.44 5.42
CA GLN A 29 29.71 39.00 5.38
C GLN A 29 28.34 38.77 4.75
N THR A 30 28.37 38.15 3.58
CA THR A 30 27.24 37.51 2.90
C THR A 30 26.52 36.57 3.86
N GLY A 31 25.26 36.90 4.19
CA GLY A 31 24.43 36.07 5.05
C GLY A 31 24.07 34.72 4.41
N PRO A 32 23.84 33.67 5.20
CA PRO A 32 23.39 32.38 4.69
C PRO A 32 21.99 32.52 4.09
N ALA A 33 21.81 31.95 2.90
CA ALA A 33 20.53 31.87 2.21
C ALA A 33 19.47 31.28 3.15
N ALA A 34 18.46 32.08 3.48
CA ALA A 34 17.28 31.61 4.16
C ALA A 34 16.65 30.51 3.30
N ALA A 35 16.59 29.29 3.84
CA ALA A 35 15.85 28.19 3.26
C ALA A 35 14.40 28.64 3.04
N ALA A 36 13.96 28.64 1.78
CA ALA A 36 12.60 28.98 1.41
C ALA A 36 11.63 28.02 2.09
N LEU A 37 10.66 28.59 2.80
CA LEU A 37 9.47 27.88 3.29
C LEU A 37 8.65 27.37 2.09
N PRO A 38 7.89 26.27 2.23
CA PRO A 38 7.11 25.71 1.13
C PRO A 38 6.11 26.74 0.61
N SER A 39 6.16 26.92 -0.71
CA SER A 39 5.43 27.90 -1.50
C SER A 39 3.92 27.81 -1.28
N SER A 40 3.27 28.96 -1.17
CA SER A 40 1.83 29.12 -1.22
C SER A 40 1.24 28.45 -2.47
N VAL A 41 0.33 27.50 -2.28
CA VAL A 41 -0.49 26.90 -3.34
C VAL A 41 -1.17 28.03 -4.12
N SER A 42 -0.84 28.20 -5.40
CA SER A 42 -1.46 29.23 -6.24
C SER A 42 -2.88 28.80 -6.63
N ALA A 43 -3.74 29.76 -7.00
CA ALA A 43 -5.10 29.45 -7.47
C ALA A 43 -5.11 28.50 -8.68
N ASP A 44 -4.04 28.49 -9.48
CA ASP A 44 -3.86 27.56 -10.60
C ASP A 44 -3.64 26.12 -10.11
N THR A 45 -2.88 25.90 -9.03
CA THR A 45 -2.66 24.56 -8.47
C THR A 45 -3.96 23.92 -7.99
N THR A 46 -4.84 24.68 -7.31
CA THR A 46 -6.15 24.16 -6.88
C THR A 46 -7.04 23.79 -8.06
N GLY A 47 -7.02 24.59 -9.14
CA GLY A 47 -7.76 24.28 -10.36
C GLY A 47 -7.25 23.01 -11.06
N LEU A 48 -5.93 22.85 -11.15
CA LEU A 48 -5.31 21.65 -11.73
C LEU A 48 -5.57 20.38 -10.91
N ALA A 49 -5.52 20.49 -9.58
CA ALA A 49 -5.85 19.40 -8.68
C ALA A 49 -7.30 18.93 -8.88
N GLY A 50 -8.26 19.87 -8.99
CA GLY A 50 -9.66 19.53 -9.28
C GLY A 50 -9.88 18.88 -10.65
N LEU A 51 -9.10 19.25 -11.67
CA LEU A 51 -9.13 18.56 -12.97
C LEU A 51 -8.60 17.13 -12.88
N ALA A 52 -7.51 16.91 -12.13
CA ALA A 52 -6.95 15.58 -11.89
C ALA A 52 -7.91 14.69 -11.09
N GLU A 53 -8.47 15.20 -9.99
CA GLU A 53 -9.45 14.51 -9.16
C GLU A 53 -10.69 14.12 -9.98
N SER A 54 -11.24 15.05 -10.76
CA SER A 54 -12.39 14.74 -11.62
C SER A 54 -12.05 13.66 -12.64
N TYR A 55 -10.87 13.67 -13.24
CA TYR A 55 -10.45 12.62 -14.17
C TYR A 55 -10.33 11.25 -13.48
N LEU A 56 -9.68 11.19 -12.32
CA LEU A 56 -9.53 9.95 -11.54
C LEU A 56 -10.87 9.43 -11.01
N GLN A 57 -11.77 10.33 -10.58
CA GLN A 57 -13.14 9.99 -10.19
C GLN A 57 -13.91 9.32 -11.34
N GLN A 58 -13.80 9.83 -12.58
CA GLN A 58 -14.45 9.20 -13.73
C GLN A 58 -13.91 7.79 -13.99
N ARG A 59 -12.60 7.56 -13.81
CA ARG A 59 -12.01 6.21 -13.90
C ARG A 59 -12.59 5.28 -12.84
N ALA A 60 -12.62 5.72 -11.59
CA ALA A 60 -13.14 4.93 -10.48
C ALA A 60 -14.64 4.61 -10.64
N ASP A 61 -15.44 5.56 -11.14
CA ASP A 61 -16.87 5.37 -11.39
C ASP A 61 -17.15 4.28 -12.44
N MET A 62 -16.26 4.06 -13.41
CA MET A 62 -16.40 2.99 -14.40
C MET A 62 -16.35 1.59 -13.79
N LEU A 63 -15.75 1.42 -12.60
CA LEU A 63 -15.68 0.14 -11.89
C LEU A 63 -16.97 -0.21 -11.14
N THR A 64 -17.90 0.73 -11.02
CA THR A 64 -19.09 0.55 -10.20
C THR A 64 -20.14 -0.33 -10.90
N THR A 65 -21.13 -0.80 -10.14
CA THR A 65 -22.26 -1.58 -10.67
C THR A 65 -23.21 -0.78 -11.54
N SER A 66 -23.06 0.55 -11.58
CA SER A 66 -23.88 1.47 -12.36
C SER A 66 -23.01 2.62 -12.91
N PRO A 67 -22.06 2.29 -13.79
CA PRO A 67 -21.11 3.28 -14.28
C PRO A 67 -21.79 4.27 -15.25
N PRO A 68 -21.31 5.51 -15.37
CA PRO A 68 -21.72 6.39 -16.45
C PRO A 68 -21.39 5.76 -17.82
N THR A 69 -22.07 6.20 -18.88
CA THR A 69 -21.64 5.81 -20.23
C THR A 69 -20.25 6.38 -20.52
N ALA A 70 -19.39 5.65 -21.24
CA ALA A 70 -18.05 6.14 -21.60
C ALA A 70 -18.09 7.52 -22.28
N LYS A 71 -19.11 7.77 -23.11
CA LYS A 71 -19.36 9.08 -23.76
C LYS A 71 -19.69 10.19 -22.74
N ALA A 72 -20.50 9.90 -21.73
CA ALA A 72 -20.78 10.86 -20.66
C ALA A 72 -19.54 11.08 -19.80
N ALA A 73 -18.79 10.02 -19.50
CA ALA A 73 -17.59 10.10 -18.67
C ALA A 73 -16.52 11.00 -19.33
N ILE A 74 -16.17 10.73 -20.59
CA ILE A 74 -15.17 11.48 -21.35
C ILE A 74 -15.54 12.95 -21.55
N ALA A 75 -16.84 13.27 -21.63
CA ALA A 75 -17.30 14.65 -21.81
C ALA A 75 -16.93 15.57 -20.62
N HIS A 76 -16.64 14.99 -19.45
CA HIS A 76 -16.19 15.74 -18.27
C HIS A 76 -14.65 15.84 -18.17
N VAL A 77 -13.92 15.11 -19.02
CA VAL A 77 -12.45 15.09 -19.01
C VAL A 77 -11.93 16.16 -19.97
N ARG A 78 -11.38 17.25 -19.42
CA ARG A 78 -10.71 18.30 -20.19
C ARG A 78 -9.29 17.85 -20.53
N ALA A 79 -9.12 17.21 -21.67
CA ALA A 79 -7.86 16.59 -22.09
C ALA A 79 -7.41 17.03 -23.49
N THR A 80 -6.11 16.87 -23.78
CA THR A 80 -5.59 16.95 -25.14
C THR A 80 -6.19 15.84 -26.01
N ARG A 81 -6.13 15.96 -27.33
CA ARG A 81 -6.73 14.94 -28.23
C ARG A 81 -6.15 13.54 -27.99
N SER A 82 -4.83 13.43 -27.80
CA SER A 82 -4.17 12.16 -27.54
C SER A 82 -4.61 11.58 -26.19
N MET A 83 -4.63 12.41 -25.15
CA MET A 83 -5.03 11.96 -23.81
C MET A 83 -6.52 11.59 -23.76
N ALA A 84 -7.38 12.30 -24.49
CA ALA A 84 -8.80 11.96 -24.59
C ALA A 84 -9.02 10.59 -25.27
N ALA A 85 -8.23 10.26 -26.30
CA ALA A 85 -8.29 8.94 -26.94
C ALA A 85 -7.86 7.83 -25.97
N GLN A 86 -6.71 7.98 -25.28
CA GLN A 86 -6.26 7.04 -24.26
C GLN A 86 -7.30 6.88 -23.13
N THR A 87 -7.84 8.00 -22.64
CA THR A 87 -8.86 7.99 -21.58
C THR A 87 -10.10 7.22 -22.03
N GLN A 88 -10.52 7.34 -23.29
CA GLN A 88 -11.67 6.61 -23.79
C GLN A 88 -11.44 5.09 -23.73
N ASP A 89 -10.25 4.63 -24.12
CA ASP A 89 -9.88 3.21 -24.09
C ASP A 89 -9.77 2.71 -22.64
N ASP A 90 -9.13 3.48 -21.76
CA ASP A 90 -9.02 3.17 -20.34
C ASP A 90 -10.38 3.05 -19.65
N LEU A 91 -11.29 4.01 -19.89
CA LEU A 91 -12.63 3.99 -19.31
C LEU A 91 -13.43 2.78 -19.79
N ALA A 92 -13.26 2.36 -21.05
CA ALA A 92 -13.89 1.16 -21.57
C ALA A 92 -13.33 -0.11 -20.89
N ALA A 93 -12.00 -0.20 -20.74
CA ALA A 93 -11.36 -1.31 -20.06
C ALA A 93 -11.74 -1.41 -18.58
N LEU A 94 -11.84 -0.27 -17.88
CA LEU A 94 -12.32 -0.21 -16.49
C LEU A 94 -13.79 -0.61 -16.38
N ALA A 95 -14.64 -0.25 -17.36
CA ALA A 95 -16.02 -0.70 -17.39
C ALA A 95 -16.13 -2.24 -17.49
N GLU A 96 -15.32 -2.86 -18.36
CA GLU A 96 -15.26 -4.31 -18.47
C GLU A 96 -14.70 -4.95 -17.19
N LYS A 97 -13.71 -4.32 -16.54
CA LYS A 97 -13.20 -4.75 -15.23
C LYS A 97 -14.28 -4.71 -14.16
N GLY A 98 -15.06 -3.63 -14.09
CA GLY A 98 -16.20 -3.49 -13.19
C GLY A 98 -17.27 -4.57 -13.41
N LYS A 99 -17.56 -4.93 -14.66
CA LYS A 99 -18.48 -6.05 -14.98
C LYS A 99 -17.96 -7.39 -14.45
N ARG A 100 -16.67 -7.70 -14.66
CA ARG A 100 -16.05 -8.92 -14.11
C ARG A 100 -16.12 -8.94 -12.59
N TYR A 101 -15.83 -7.82 -11.93
CA TYR A 101 -15.93 -7.72 -10.48
C TYR A 101 -17.35 -7.94 -9.97
N LYS A 102 -18.35 -7.42 -10.69
CA LYS A 102 -19.76 -7.71 -10.39
C LYS A 102 -20.08 -9.20 -10.43
N GLU A 103 -19.50 -9.95 -11.36
CA GLU A 103 -19.71 -11.39 -11.49
C GLU A 103 -19.06 -12.20 -10.37
N VAL A 104 -17.87 -11.79 -9.89
CA VAL A 104 -17.12 -12.59 -8.90
C VAL A 104 -17.49 -12.31 -7.44
N ASP A 105 -17.91 -11.08 -7.10
CA ASP A 105 -18.27 -10.75 -5.71
C ASP A 105 -19.33 -9.64 -5.55
N GLY A 106 -20.05 -9.31 -6.63
CA GLY A 106 -21.07 -8.26 -6.63
C GLY A 106 -20.55 -6.86 -6.96
N GLY A 107 -19.22 -6.66 -7.06
CA GLY A 107 -18.60 -5.43 -7.55
C GLY A 107 -18.63 -4.29 -6.55
N TYR A 108 -18.56 -3.04 -7.04
CA TYR A 108 -18.59 -1.85 -6.18
C TYR A 108 -19.85 -1.03 -6.41
N THR A 109 -20.52 -0.60 -5.34
CA THR A 109 -21.76 0.18 -5.45
C THR A 109 -21.52 1.66 -5.66
N ARG A 110 -20.35 2.16 -5.25
CA ARG A 110 -19.95 3.56 -5.34
C ARG A 110 -18.43 3.68 -5.31
N ALA A 111 -17.88 4.67 -6.02
CA ALA A 111 -16.51 5.11 -5.88
C ALA A 111 -16.44 6.53 -5.32
N GLN A 112 -15.35 6.83 -4.61
CA GLN A 112 -14.99 8.18 -4.19
C GLN A 112 -13.48 8.32 -4.30
N VAL A 113 -13.05 9.42 -4.90
CA VAL A 113 -11.64 9.76 -5.07
C VAL A 113 -11.39 11.13 -4.44
N ASP A 114 -10.34 11.19 -3.63
CA ASP A 114 -9.79 12.42 -3.09
C ASP A 114 -8.31 12.49 -3.52
N VAL A 115 -7.82 13.66 -3.94
CA VAL A 115 -6.40 13.81 -4.31
C VAL A 115 -5.63 14.68 -3.32
N LYS A 116 -4.41 14.28 -3.01
CA LYS A 116 -3.44 15.09 -2.25
C LYS A 116 -2.31 15.51 -3.17
N VAL A 117 -2.16 16.80 -3.42
CA VAL A 117 -1.01 17.31 -4.19
C VAL A 117 0.22 17.39 -3.29
N ASP A 118 1.27 16.69 -3.68
CA ASP A 118 2.55 16.63 -2.97
C ASP A 118 3.54 17.66 -3.51
N ASP A 119 3.57 17.86 -4.83
CA ASP A 119 4.39 18.89 -5.49
C ASP A 119 3.72 19.43 -6.76
N THR A 120 4.07 20.66 -7.14
CA THR A 120 3.59 21.28 -8.38
C THR A 120 4.66 22.13 -9.02
N THR A 121 4.95 21.84 -10.29
CA THR A 121 5.85 22.63 -11.13
C THR A 121 5.08 23.20 -12.32
N VAL A 122 5.15 24.52 -12.53
CA VAL A 122 4.57 25.20 -13.69
C VAL A 122 5.68 25.91 -14.45
N ASP A 123 5.81 25.60 -15.75
CA ASP A 123 6.77 26.22 -16.66
C ASP A 123 6.08 26.60 -17.97
N GLY A 124 5.90 27.91 -18.17
CA GLY A 124 5.16 28.46 -19.30
C GLY A 124 3.76 27.85 -19.41
N GLY A 125 3.46 27.23 -20.55
CA GLY A 125 2.19 26.58 -20.84
C GLY A 125 2.08 25.13 -20.36
N THR A 126 2.99 24.65 -19.51
CA THR A 126 2.99 23.26 -18.99
C THR A 126 2.95 23.26 -17.47
N ALA A 127 2.17 22.34 -16.89
CA ALA A 127 2.17 22.08 -15.46
C ALA A 127 2.35 20.58 -15.20
N THR A 128 3.10 20.24 -14.15
CA THR A 128 3.28 18.87 -13.65
C THR A 128 2.91 18.84 -12.17
N LEU A 129 1.98 17.97 -11.81
CA LEU A 129 1.58 17.69 -10.43
C LEU A 129 2.13 16.32 -10.04
N GLN A 130 2.82 16.27 -8.90
CA GLN A 130 2.97 15.02 -8.15
C GLN A 130 1.84 14.98 -7.14
N LEU A 131 1.00 13.98 -7.23
CA LEU A 131 -0.15 13.84 -6.33
C LEU A 131 -0.34 12.39 -5.92
N THR A 132 -1.07 12.18 -4.84
CA THR A 132 -1.51 10.87 -4.37
C THR A 132 -3.04 10.78 -4.52
N GLU A 133 -3.50 9.77 -5.25
CA GLU A 133 -4.91 9.34 -5.33
C GLU A 133 -5.26 8.57 -4.06
N HIS A 134 -6.32 8.97 -3.36
CA HIS A 134 -6.95 8.18 -2.30
C HIS A 134 -8.35 7.78 -2.77
N THR A 135 -8.53 6.50 -3.07
CA THR A 135 -9.81 6.00 -3.60
C THR A 135 -10.46 5.01 -2.64
N ARG A 136 -11.77 5.19 -2.44
CA ARG A 136 -12.63 4.31 -1.64
C ARG A 136 -13.71 3.72 -2.53
N LEU A 137 -13.69 2.40 -2.67
CA LEU A 137 -14.62 1.62 -3.49
C LEU A 137 -15.57 0.85 -2.57
N ARG A 138 -16.83 1.27 -2.52
CA ARG A 138 -17.81 0.70 -1.59
C ARG A 138 -18.24 -0.68 -2.03
N LEU A 139 -18.01 -1.67 -1.18
CA LEU A 139 -18.43 -3.05 -1.41
C LEU A 139 -19.96 -3.20 -1.31
N PRO A 140 -20.56 -4.28 -1.83
CA PRO A 140 -22.01 -4.40 -1.98
C PRO A 140 -22.70 -4.91 -0.71
N PHE A 141 -22.13 -4.60 0.46
CA PHE A 141 -22.64 -5.03 1.76
C PHE A 141 -23.59 -4.00 2.36
N THR A 142 -24.63 -4.51 3.03
CA THR A 142 -25.55 -3.69 3.81
C THR A 142 -24.88 -3.16 5.08
N PRO A 143 -25.39 -2.07 5.69
CA PRO A 143 -24.87 -1.58 6.97
C PRO A 143 -24.83 -2.66 8.06
N GLN A 144 -25.83 -3.53 8.12
CA GLN A 144 -25.87 -4.65 9.07
C GLN A 144 -24.73 -5.64 8.81
N GLU A 145 -24.45 -5.99 7.56
CA GLU A 145 -23.34 -6.91 7.23
C GLU A 145 -21.96 -6.30 7.56
N VAL A 146 -21.82 -4.98 7.43
CA VAL A 146 -20.62 -4.26 7.86
C VAL A 146 -20.47 -4.31 9.39
N GLU A 147 -21.56 -4.11 10.14
CA GLU A 147 -21.58 -4.29 11.60
C GLU A 147 -21.22 -5.73 12.02
N GLU A 148 -21.60 -6.72 11.20
CA GLU A 148 -21.24 -8.13 11.37
C GLU A 148 -19.80 -8.46 10.94
N GLY A 149 -19.05 -7.49 10.42
CA GLY A 149 -17.62 -7.60 10.16
C GLY A 149 -17.21 -7.59 8.69
N ALA A 150 -18.14 -7.40 7.75
CA ALA A 150 -17.81 -7.18 6.35
C ALA A 150 -16.95 -5.91 6.17
N PRO A 151 -16.02 -5.88 5.19
CA PRO A 151 -15.38 -4.63 4.80
C PRO A 151 -16.38 -3.71 4.11
N GLU A 152 -16.47 -2.45 4.55
CA GLU A 152 -17.33 -1.46 3.90
C GLU A 152 -16.73 -1.00 2.56
N PHE A 153 -15.40 -0.87 2.51
CA PHE A 153 -14.65 -0.39 1.36
C PHE A 153 -13.47 -1.31 1.05
N GLU A 154 -13.14 -1.38 -0.23
CA GLU A 154 -11.75 -1.52 -0.66
C GLU A 154 -11.17 -0.11 -0.81
N GLU A 155 -9.95 0.10 -0.31
CA GLU A 155 -9.31 1.42 -0.32
C GLU A 155 -7.94 1.30 -0.98
N LEU A 156 -7.53 2.34 -1.69
CA LEU A 156 -6.22 2.43 -2.34
C LEU A 156 -5.59 3.80 -2.15
N SER A 157 -4.27 3.82 -2.07
CA SER A 157 -3.43 5.02 -2.05
C SER A 157 -2.39 4.88 -3.16
N LEU A 158 -2.41 5.76 -4.16
CA LEU A 158 -1.60 5.59 -5.37
C LEU A 158 -0.94 6.90 -5.78
N PRO A 159 0.40 6.97 -5.85
CA PRO A 159 1.09 8.14 -6.38
C PRO A 159 0.93 8.27 -7.90
N HIS A 160 0.79 9.51 -8.38
CA HIS A 160 0.69 9.87 -9.79
C HIS A 160 1.59 11.06 -10.14
N THR A 161 2.18 11.01 -11.33
CA THR A 161 2.68 12.19 -12.04
C THR A 161 1.68 12.61 -13.12
N VAL A 162 0.96 13.70 -12.88
CA VAL A 162 -0.06 14.24 -13.80
C VAL A 162 0.47 15.48 -14.50
N LYS A 163 0.27 15.57 -15.82
CA LYS A 163 0.71 16.71 -16.63
C LYS A 163 -0.45 17.38 -17.33
N PHE A 164 -0.34 18.71 -17.43
CA PHE A 164 -1.28 19.55 -18.14
C PHE A 164 -0.54 20.46 -19.12
N THR A 165 -1.22 20.81 -20.20
CA THR A 165 -0.76 21.79 -21.19
C THR A 165 -1.85 22.81 -21.46
N GLN A 166 -1.50 24.08 -21.59
CA GLN A 166 -2.45 25.11 -22.00
C GLN A 166 -2.84 24.95 -23.46
N GLY A 167 -4.14 24.98 -23.72
CA GLY A 167 -4.71 25.08 -25.06
C GLY A 167 -4.54 26.48 -25.65
N SER A 168 -4.96 26.63 -26.91
CA SER A 168 -4.93 27.91 -27.63
C SER A 168 -5.82 29.00 -26.99
N ASP A 169 -6.76 28.60 -26.14
CA ASP A 169 -7.65 29.44 -25.33
C ASP A 169 -7.11 29.68 -23.91
N SER A 170 -5.85 29.33 -23.65
CA SER A 170 -5.19 29.35 -22.33
C SER A 170 -5.84 28.41 -21.29
N ALA A 171 -6.76 27.53 -21.69
CA ALA A 171 -7.31 26.54 -20.77
C ALA A 171 -6.34 25.39 -20.52
N TRP A 172 -6.21 24.95 -19.28
CA TRP A 172 -5.46 23.74 -18.95
C TRP A 172 -6.17 22.49 -19.44
N LEU A 173 -5.43 21.65 -20.16
CA LEU A 173 -5.87 20.36 -20.66
C LEU A 173 -4.96 19.27 -20.11
N LEU A 174 -5.55 18.22 -19.54
CA LEU A 174 -4.83 17.00 -19.14
C LEU A 174 -4.11 16.42 -20.35
N SER A 175 -2.80 16.29 -20.25
CA SER A 175 -1.95 15.82 -21.35
C SER A 175 -1.33 14.46 -21.08
N SER A 176 -1.16 14.07 -19.82
CA SER A 176 -0.65 12.77 -19.40
C SER A 176 -0.99 12.50 -17.93
N ASP A 177 -1.20 11.23 -17.61
CA ASP A 177 -1.23 10.70 -16.25
C ASP A 177 -0.33 9.46 -16.20
N LYS A 178 0.45 9.31 -15.14
CA LYS A 178 1.29 8.14 -14.88
C LYS A 178 1.20 7.77 -13.40
N ALA A 179 0.51 6.67 -13.11
CA ALA A 179 0.47 6.04 -11.80
C ALA A 179 1.78 5.28 -11.49
N ASP A 180 2.16 5.22 -10.22
CA ASP A 180 3.24 4.35 -9.73
C ASP A 180 2.72 2.95 -9.40
N THR A 181 2.75 2.05 -10.40
CA THR A 181 2.17 0.70 -10.32
C THR A 181 3.23 -0.41 -10.32
N ALA A 182 4.49 -0.09 -10.07
CA ALA A 182 5.58 -1.07 -10.22
C ALA A 182 5.61 -2.08 -9.06
N GLY A 183 5.82 -3.38 -9.34
CA GLY A 183 6.19 -4.40 -8.35
C GLY A 183 5.06 -5.10 -7.57
N GLY A 184 3.79 -4.80 -7.83
CA GLY A 184 2.65 -5.39 -7.12
C GLY A 184 1.46 -5.70 -8.01
N PRO A 185 0.35 -6.19 -7.44
CA PRO A 185 -0.92 -6.34 -8.15
C PRO A 185 -1.32 -4.99 -8.75
N THR A 186 -1.82 -5.01 -9.99
CA THR A 186 -2.31 -3.78 -10.63
C THR A 186 -3.39 -3.15 -9.73
N PRO A 187 -3.22 -1.88 -9.30
CA PRO A 187 -4.22 -1.21 -8.49
C PRO A 187 -5.59 -1.21 -9.18
N THR A 188 -6.65 -1.25 -8.37
CA THR A 188 -7.99 -1.51 -8.88
C THR A 188 -8.47 -0.46 -9.90
N THR A 189 -8.11 0.82 -9.72
CA THR A 189 -8.41 1.97 -10.61
C THR A 189 -7.55 2.04 -11.88
N GLN A 190 -6.62 1.09 -12.06
CA GLN A 190 -5.72 1.08 -13.21
C GLN A 190 -6.07 -0.03 -14.21
N VAL A 191 -5.80 0.26 -15.47
CA VAL A 191 -5.89 -0.68 -16.59
C VAL A 191 -4.50 -1.27 -16.81
N SER A 192 -4.41 -2.60 -16.86
CA SER A 192 -3.14 -3.29 -17.04
C SER A 192 -2.64 -3.14 -18.47
N ASP A 193 -1.44 -2.62 -18.67
CA ASP A 193 -0.66 -2.83 -19.91
C ASP A 193 0.60 -3.67 -19.68
N THR A 194 0.92 -4.04 -18.44
CA THR A 194 2.08 -4.86 -18.11
C THR A 194 1.67 -5.96 -17.13
N ASP A 195 1.90 -7.20 -17.53
CA ASP A 195 2.20 -8.27 -16.58
C ASP A 195 3.19 -7.68 -15.57
N ALA A 196 2.89 -7.76 -14.27
CA ALA A 196 3.75 -7.20 -13.24
C ALA A 196 5.19 -7.70 -13.45
N GLU A 197 6.06 -6.86 -14.04
CA GLU A 197 7.44 -7.24 -14.24
C GLU A 197 8.08 -7.33 -12.86
N ALA A 198 8.79 -8.44 -12.61
CA ALA A 198 9.54 -8.64 -11.39
C ALA A 198 10.55 -7.50 -11.23
N THR A 199 10.25 -6.54 -10.35
CA THR A 199 11.21 -5.49 -10.00
C THR A 199 12.19 -6.05 -8.98
N THR A 200 13.45 -5.65 -9.07
CA THR A 200 14.53 -6.26 -8.29
C THR A 200 14.82 -5.54 -6.96
N ASP A 201 14.05 -4.51 -6.59
CA ASP A 201 14.28 -3.72 -5.39
C ASP A 201 13.26 -3.95 -4.27
N ASP A 202 13.08 -5.22 -3.90
CA ASP A 202 12.38 -5.61 -2.67
C ASP A 202 13.32 -5.72 -1.46
N GLY A 203 14.62 -5.43 -1.62
CA GLY A 203 15.62 -5.57 -0.56
C GLY A 203 16.03 -7.01 -0.23
N GLY A 204 15.49 -8.00 -0.96
CA GLY A 204 15.86 -9.40 -0.98
C GLY A 204 17.03 -9.71 -1.94
N GLY A 205 17.19 -10.99 -2.24
CA GLY A 205 18.20 -11.47 -3.19
C GLY A 205 18.47 -12.96 -3.12
N ALA A 206 19.44 -13.41 -3.93
CA ALA A 206 19.83 -14.82 -3.97
C ALA A 206 20.28 -15.32 -2.59
N PRO A 207 19.75 -16.46 -2.10
CA PRO A 207 20.16 -17.05 -0.84
C PRO A 207 21.61 -17.56 -0.90
N ASP A 208 22.21 -17.73 0.29
CA ASP A 208 23.57 -18.28 0.43
C ASP A 208 23.64 -19.81 0.25
N GLU A 209 22.50 -20.49 0.19
CA GLU A 209 22.39 -21.92 -0.03
C GLU A 209 21.22 -22.26 -0.96
N ASP A 210 21.29 -23.44 -1.59
CA ASP A 210 20.17 -23.99 -2.37
C ASP A 210 19.03 -24.39 -1.43
N GLU A 211 17.86 -23.81 -1.66
CA GLU A 211 16.68 -24.03 -0.84
C GLU A 211 15.89 -25.28 -1.25
N GLY A 212 16.19 -25.87 -2.42
CA GLY A 212 15.45 -26.97 -3.00
C GLY A 212 14.10 -26.53 -3.61
N GLY A 213 13.20 -27.50 -3.80
CA GLY A 213 11.87 -27.26 -4.36
C GLY A 213 10.90 -26.62 -3.37
N LYS A 214 10.04 -25.71 -3.86
CA LYS A 214 8.90 -25.19 -3.10
C LYS A 214 7.80 -26.26 -2.97
N ASP A 215 6.87 -26.02 -2.05
CA ASP A 215 5.64 -26.79 -1.98
C ASP A 215 4.75 -26.45 -3.20
N ASP A 216 3.77 -27.30 -3.53
CA ASP A 216 2.85 -27.03 -4.63
C ASP A 216 2.05 -25.74 -4.38
N ALA A 217 1.74 -25.01 -5.45
CA ALA A 217 0.85 -23.85 -5.39
C ALA A 217 -0.55 -24.27 -4.88
N ALA A 218 -1.18 -23.39 -4.10
CA ALA A 218 -2.50 -23.60 -3.54
C ALA A 218 -3.59 -23.61 -4.62
N ASP A 219 -4.59 -24.46 -4.44
CA ASP A 219 -5.81 -24.49 -5.25
C ASP A 219 -6.60 -23.17 -5.07
N THR A 220 -7.15 -22.67 -6.17
CA THR A 220 -7.94 -21.43 -6.25
C THR A 220 -9.43 -21.68 -6.38
N THR A 221 -9.87 -22.93 -6.41
CA THR A 221 -11.28 -23.32 -6.47
C THR A 221 -11.97 -22.99 -5.13
N PRO A 222 -13.08 -22.24 -5.14
CA PRO A 222 -13.85 -21.94 -3.93
C PRO A 222 -14.25 -23.20 -3.17
N LEU A 223 -14.16 -23.14 -1.84
CA LEU A 223 -14.62 -24.22 -0.98
C LEU A 223 -16.16 -24.25 -0.95
N PRO A 224 -16.80 -25.43 -0.84
CA PRO A 224 -18.23 -25.52 -0.62
C PRO A 224 -18.62 -24.84 0.71
N ASP A 225 -19.85 -24.31 0.81
CA ASP A 225 -20.33 -23.49 1.94
C ASP A 225 -20.10 -24.12 3.33
N SER A 226 -20.06 -25.45 3.44
CA SER A 226 -19.76 -26.17 4.69
C SER A 226 -18.29 -26.12 5.13
N GLY A 227 -17.38 -25.72 4.24
CA GLY A 227 -15.94 -25.53 4.49
C GLY A 227 -15.52 -24.06 4.63
N ALA A 228 -16.45 -23.13 4.36
CA ALA A 228 -16.27 -21.69 4.46
C ALA A 228 -16.48 -21.14 5.89
N SER A 229 -16.51 -22.02 6.90
CA SER A 229 -16.54 -21.59 8.30
C SER A 229 -15.34 -20.68 8.57
N ASP A 230 -15.60 -19.51 9.19
CA ASP A 230 -14.59 -18.58 9.68
C ASP A 230 -13.66 -19.36 10.60
N THR A 231 -12.60 -19.89 10.00
CA THR A 231 -11.75 -20.88 10.64
C THR A 231 -10.95 -20.10 11.66
N VAL A 232 -11.46 -20.07 12.89
CA VAL A 232 -10.76 -19.50 14.02
C VAL A 232 -9.46 -20.28 14.12
N LYS A 233 -8.33 -19.61 13.85
CA LYS A 233 -7.01 -20.20 14.05
C LYS A 233 -7.00 -20.83 15.45
N PRO A 234 -6.56 -22.08 15.62
CA PRO A 234 -6.47 -22.70 16.94
C PRO A 234 -5.85 -21.69 17.89
N GLY A 235 -6.63 -21.26 18.87
CA GLY A 235 -6.24 -20.18 19.75
C GLY A 235 -4.93 -20.55 20.43
N VAL A 236 -3.88 -19.81 20.09
CA VAL A 236 -2.72 -19.61 20.93
C VAL A 236 -1.88 -20.88 21.15
N SER A 237 -0.85 -21.07 20.32
CA SER A 237 0.45 -21.22 20.98
C SER A 237 0.70 -19.89 21.69
N ALA A 238 1.09 -19.89 22.96
CA ALA A 238 1.22 -18.70 23.83
C ALA A 238 2.14 -17.55 23.32
N ALA A 239 2.60 -17.60 22.07
CA ALA A 239 3.63 -16.75 21.52
C ALA A 239 3.12 -15.58 20.63
N TYR A 240 2.00 -15.70 19.90
CA TYR A 240 1.61 -14.69 18.88
C TYR A 240 0.22 -14.08 19.09
N SER A 241 0.09 -12.81 18.68
CA SER A 241 -1.12 -12.01 18.74
C SER A 241 -1.59 -11.61 17.34
N TYR A 242 -2.41 -12.46 16.73
CA TYR A 242 -2.96 -12.25 15.38
C TYR A 242 -3.71 -10.92 15.22
N ASN A 243 -4.47 -10.50 16.24
CA ASN A 243 -5.17 -9.22 16.22
C ASN A 243 -4.21 -8.02 16.15
N LYS A 244 -2.99 -8.15 16.68
CA LYS A 244 -1.98 -7.07 16.57
C LYS A 244 -1.35 -7.02 15.19
N MET A 245 -1.24 -8.16 14.49
CA MET A 245 -0.79 -8.19 13.09
C MET A 245 -1.82 -7.50 12.20
N VAL A 246 -3.11 -7.83 12.37
CA VAL A 246 -4.21 -7.19 11.64
C VAL A 246 -4.30 -5.71 11.97
N ALA A 247 -4.30 -5.33 13.25
CA ALA A 247 -4.35 -3.92 13.64
C ALA A 247 -3.15 -3.10 13.16
N TYR A 248 -1.98 -3.74 12.99
CA TYR A 248 -0.83 -3.09 12.36
C TYR A 248 -1.10 -2.83 10.88
N ALA A 249 -1.57 -3.85 10.16
CA ALA A 249 -1.87 -3.73 8.74
C ALA A 249 -2.98 -2.71 8.46
N ASP A 250 -4.11 -2.80 9.19
CA ASP A 250 -5.22 -1.84 9.09
C ASP A 250 -4.79 -0.41 9.42
N ARG A 251 -3.77 -0.25 10.28
CA ARG A 251 -3.23 1.07 10.59
C ARG A 251 -2.36 1.56 9.45
N TYR A 252 -1.29 0.86 9.10
CA TYR A 252 -0.21 1.43 8.29
C TYR A 252 -0.34 1.19 6.77
N TRP A 253 -1.51 0.80 6.27
CA TRP A 253 -1.71 0.42 4.88
C TRP A 253 -1.49 1.56 3.86
N ASP A 254 -1.86 2.81 4.20
CA ASP A 254 -1.74 4.00 3.34
C ASP A 254 -0.76 5.05 3.88
N HIS A 255 -0.20 4.80 5.06
CA HIS A 255 0.80 5.66 5.67
C HIS A 255 1.93 4.80 6.23
N HIS A 256 3.03 4.74 5.50
CA HIS A 256 4.16 3.90 5.88
C HIS A 256 4.67 4.27 7.27
N ASN A 257 4.94 3.27 8.11
CA ASN A 257 5.44 3.49 9.45
C ASN A 257 6.87 4.05 9.41
N GLY A 258 7.03 5.33 9.74
CA GLY A 258 8.33 6.02 9.72
C GLY A 258 9.42 5.47 10.65
N ALA A 259 9.10 4.50 11.53
CA ALA A 259 10.11 3.73 12.26
C ALA A 259 10.88 2.75 11.35
N TYR A 260 10.33 2.47 10.17
CA TYR A 260 10.88 1.56 9.16
C TYR A 260 11.16 2.32 7.87
N ARG A 261 12.20 1.90 7.15
CA ARG A 261 12.47 2.34 5.77
C ARG A 261 11.46 1.71 4.81
N THR A 262 11.11 2.45 3.75
CA THR A 262 10.30 2.00 2.62
C THR A 262 11.20 1.52 1.48
N TYR A 263 10.81 0.42 0.82
CA TYR A 263 11.50 -0.15 -0.34
C TYR A 263 10.75 0.17 -1.65
N GLY A 264 11.40 -0.05 -2.81
CA GLY A 264 10.73 0.09 -4.10
C GLY A 264 9.59 -0.92 -4.27
N ASN A 265 9.81 -2.16 -3.83
CA ASN A 265 8.73 -3.12 -3.57
C ASN A 265 8.66 -3.39 -2.06
N ASP A 266 7.66 -2.80 -1.40
CA ASP A 266 7.55 -2.73 0.07
C ASP A 266 6.67 -3.83 0.68
N CYS A 267 6.04 -4.66 -0.16
CA CYS A 267 5.04 -5.64 0.26
C CYS A 267 5.49 -6.51 1.46
N THR A 268 6.67 -7.13 1.38
CA THR A 268 7.15 -8.02 2.43
C THR A 268 7.76 -7.26 3.61
N ASN A 269 8.29 -6.06 3.40
CA ASN A 269 8.69 -5.17 4.50
C ASN A 269 7.47 -4.83 5.37
N PHE A 270 6.34 -4.49 4.75
CA PHE A 270 5.07 -4.29 5.43
C PHE A 270 4.58 -5.53 6.17
N ILE A 271 4.59 -6.71 5.51
CA ILE A 271 4.22 -7.98 6.17
C ILE A 271 5.12 -8.26 7.37
N SER A 272 6.44 -8.10 7.25
CA SER A 272 7.39 -8.32 8.34
C SER A 272 7.12 -7.40 9.54
N GLN A 273 6.76 -6.14 9.30
CA GLN A 273 6.38 -5.22 10.37
C GLN A 273 5.08 -5.67 11.07
N ALA A 274 4.08 -6.11 10.32
CA ALA A 274 2.84 -6.67 10.89
C ALA A 274 3.12 -7.92 11.72
N MET A 275 3.94 -8.85 11.20
CA MET A 275 4.37 -10.05 11.93
C MET A 275 5.12 -9.70 13.23
N LEU A 276 6.04 -8.73 13.18
CA LEU A 276 6.77 -8.24 14.36
C LEU A 276 5.81 -7.67 15.42
N ALA A 277 4.86 -6.84 15.02
CA ALA A 277 3.84 -6.28 15.91
C ALA A 277 2.96 -7.38 16.56
N GLY A 278 2.78 -8.49 15.84
CA GLY A 278 2.13 -9.71 16.32
C GLY A 278 2.96 -10.59 17.26
N GLY A 279 4.22 -10.26 17.51
CA GLY A 279 5.09 -11.00 18.44
C GLY A 279 6.11 -11.94 17.76
N TRP A 280 6.27 -11.89 16.44
CA TRP A 280 7.40 -12.57 15.80
C TRP A 280 8.71 -11.95 16.27
N GLY A 281 9.49 -12.66 17.08
CA GLY A 281 10.82 -12.20 17.49
C GLY A 281 11.82 -12.27 16.33
N PRO A 282 12.89 -11.46 16.35
CA PRO A 282 14.01 -11.65 15.42
C PRO A 282 14.62 -13.05 15.59
N LYS A 283 15.12 -13.62 14.49
CA LYS A 283 15.84 -14.90 14.50
C LYS A 283 17.22 -14.68 13.88
N GLY A 284 18.28 -14.83 14.65
CA GLY A 284 19.67 -14.59 14.23
C GLY A 284 20.48 -13.81 15.26
N GLY A 285 21.79 -13.72 15.05
CA GLY A 285 22.74 -13.18 16.04
C GLY A 285 23.82 -12.23 15.50
N ALA A 286 23.99 -12.09 14.19
CA ALA A 286 24.95 -11.16 13.61
C ALA A 286 24.42 -10.52 12.31
N LEU A 287 24.50 -9.18 12.22
CA LEU A 287 24.02 -8.38 11.07
C LEU A 287 24.70 -8.74 9.73
N ILE A 288 25.79 -9.52 9.77
CA ILE A 288 26.57 -9.96 8.59
C ILE A 288 25.92 -11.15 7.84
N GLN A 289 24.91 -11.80 8.39
CA GLN A 289 24.29 -13.00 7.79
C GLN A 289 22.98 -12.68 7.04
N ARG A 290 22.89 -11.47 6.46
CA ARG A 290 21.66 -10.99 5.80
C ARG A 290 21.15 -11.88 4.67
N THR A 291 22.05 -12.60 4.00
CA THR A 291 21.75 -13.38 2.78
C THR A 291 21.15 -14.73 3.11
N SER A 292 21.27 -15.17 4.37
CA SER A 292 20.77 -16.47 4.78
C SER A 292 19.29 -16.42 5.12
N ASN A 293 18.51 -17.29 4.48
CA ASN A 293 17.07 -17.39 4.78
C ASN A 293 16.77 -18.00 6.16
N LYS A 294 17.80 -18.43 6.90
CA LYS A 294 17.67 -18.91 8.28
C LYS A 294 17.36 -17.79 9.28
N TYR A 295 17.67 -16.56 8.91
CA TYR A 295 17.58 -15.39 9.79
C TYR A 295 16.55 -14.40 9.33
N TRP A 296 15.96 -13.67 10.27
CA TRP A 296 14.99 -12.61 10.02
C TRP A 296 15.18 -11.50 11.05
N PHE A 297 15.60 -10.33 10.56
CA PHE A 297 15.89 -9.16 11.38
C PHE A 297 15.87 -7.87 10.56
N TYR A 298 15.40 -6.80 11.21
CA TYR A 298 15.47 -5.44 10.72
C TYR A 298 16.76 -4.77 11.22
N GLY A 299 17.63 -4.34 10.32
CA GLY A 299 18.88 -3.64 10.68
C GLY A 299 18.81 -2.13 10.51
N PRO A 300 19.81 -1.38 11.02
CA PRO A 300 19.85 0.08 10.91
C PRO A 300 19.99 0.59 9.46
N THR A 301 20.51 -0.23 8.54
CA THR A 301 20.67 0.13 7.13
C THR A 301 20.05 -0.93 6.22
N LYS A 302 19.77 -0.56 4.96
CA LYS A 302 19.37 -1.54 3.94
C LYS A 302 20.35 -2.72 3.92
N TRP A 303 21.66 -2.44 3.92
CA TRP A 303 22.76 -3.42 3.87
C TRP A 303 22.91 -4.32 5.11
N THR A 304 22.27 -3.97 6.22
CA THR A 304 22.31 -4.75 7.47
C THR A 304 20.95 -5.36 7.82
N THR A 305 20.03 -5.42 6.86
CA THR A 305 18.70 -6.02 7.00
C THR A 305 18.68 -7.36 6.28
N SER A 306 18.10 -8.39 6.89
CA SER A 306 18.03 -9.70 6.24
C SER A 306 17.18 -9.65 4.98
N TYR A 307 17.54 -10.44 3.96
CA TYR A 307 16.73 -10.58 2.76
C TYR A 307 15.32 -11.05 3.10
N THR A 308 15.17 -11.95 4.06
CA THR A 308 13.89 -12.46 4.54
C THR A 308 12.97 -11.40 5.16
N TRP A 309 13.48 -10.22 5.54
CA TRP A 309 12.66 -9.14 6.09
C TRP A 309 11.87 -8.42 4.98
N ALA A 310 12.48 -8.22 3.81
CA ALA A 310 11.93 -7.36 2.76
C ALA A 310 11.70 -8.10 1.42
N GLY A 311 12.39 -9.22 1.18
CA GLY A 311 12.27 -10.02 -0.03
C GLY A 311 11.20 -11.11 0.08
N ALA A 312 10.27 -11.14 -0.88
CA ALA A 312 9.09 -12.03 -0.83
C ALA A 312 9.49 -13.51 -0.92
N GLU A 313 10.35 -13.84 -1.88
CA GLU A 313 10.95 -15.17 -2.04
C GLU A 313 11.72 -15.62 -0.80
N ASN A 314 12.57 -14.74 -0.24
CA ASN A 314 13.35 -15.06 0.96
C ASN A 314 12.45 -15.30 2.19
N TRP A 315 11.37 -14.52 2.31
CA TRP A 315 10.40 -14.66 3.41
C TRP A 315 9.70 -16.03 3.39
N TYR A 316 9.35 -16.56 2.21
CA TYR A 316 8.78 -17.91 2.07
C TYR A 316 9.68 -18.95 2.76
N TRP A 317 10.95 -18.98 2.39
CA TRP A 317 11.93 -19.94 2.90
C TRP A 317 12.14 -19.77 4.39
N PHE A 318 12.26 -18.54 4.87
CA PHE A 318 12.34 -18.28 6.30
C PHE A 318 11.09 -18.78 7.03
N ALA A 319 9.92 -18.28 6.68
CA ALA A 319 8.68 -18.48 7.40
C ALA A 319 8.27 -19.96 7.43
N LYS A 320 8.38 -20.65 6.28
CA LYS A 320 8.01 -22.07 6.15
C LYS A 320 9.13 -23.00 6.58
N LYS A 321 10.31 -22.90 5.96
CA LYS A 321 11.34 -23.96 6.04
C LYS A 321 12.21 -23.81 7.28
N HIS A 322 12.77 -22.62 7.48
CA HIS A 322 13.80 -22.41 8.50
C HIS A 322 13.24 -22.04 9.88
N ALA A 323 12.25 -21.16 9.93
CA ALA A 323 11.60 -20.72 11.15
C ALA A 323 10.44 -21.62 11.57
N LYS A 324 9.79 -22.28 10.61
CA LYS A 324 8.58 -23.10 10.82
C LYS A 324 7.48 -22.33 11.56
N ARG A 325 7.39 -21.02 11.30
CA ARG A 325 6.37 -20.13 11.85
C ARG A 325 5.08 -20.18 11.03
N THR A 326 5.13 -20.74 9.83
CA THR A 326 3.96 -20.88 8.97
C THR A 326 3.85 -22.29 8.42
N LYS A 327 2.63 -22.65 7.99
CA LYS A 327 2.32 -23.86 7.23
C LYS A 327 1.66 -23.49 5.90
N ILE A 328 2.07 -24.13 4.81
CA ILE A 328 1.40 -23.98 3.51
C ILE A 328 0.01 -24.63 3.56
N LEU A 329 -1.00 -23.87 3.12
CA LEU A 329 -2.36 -24.31 2.94
C LEU A 329 -2.54 -24.80 1.50
N GLY A 330 -3.29 -25.89 1.32
CA GLY A 330 -3.54 -26.46 -0.01
C GLY A 330 -4.57 -25.68 -0.84
N ASN A 331 -5.26 -24.70 -0.25
CA ASN A 331 -6.27 -23.91 -0.95
C ASN A 331 -6.35 -22.49 -0.35
N VAL A 332 -6.38 -21.46 -1.21
CA VAL A 332 -6.35 -20.05 -0.79
C VAL A 332 -7.59 -19.62 0.02
N TRP A 333 -8.74 -20.27 -0.15
CA TRP A 333 -9.96 -19.94 0.58
C TRP A 333 -9.92 -20.39 2.05
N GLN A 334 -8.92 -21.20 2.44
CA GLN A 334 -8.65 -21.58 3.83
C GLN A 334 -7.91 -20.49 4.63
N LEU A 335 -7.46 -19.42 3.97
CA LEU A 335 -6.84 -18.28 4.63
C LEU A 335 -7.77 -17.70 5.70
N ALA A 336 -7.19 -17.35 6.85
CA ALA A 336 -7.85 -16.67 7.97
C ALA A 336 -7.16 -15.35 8.27
N LYS A 337 -7.76 -14.50 9.11
CA LYS A 337 -7.16 -13.22 9.54
C LYS A 337 -5.72 -13.42 10.01
N SER A 338 -4.82 -12.52 9.62
CA SER A 338 -3.35 -12.54 9.78
C SER A 338 -2.56 -13.59 8.97
N ASP A 339 -3.23 -14.44 8.19
CA ASP A 339 -2.52 -15.30 7.24
C ASP A 339 -1.92 -14.45 6.11
N VAL A 340 -0.85 -14.99 5.50
CA VAL A 340 -0.13 -14.33 4.41
C VAL A 340 -0.41 -15.08 3.11
N LEU A 341 -0.73 -14.35 2.05
CA LEU A 341 -0.86 -14.87 0.70
C LEU A 341 0.28 -14.31 -0.14
N GLN A 342 1.09 -15.18 -0.71
CA GLN A 342 2.16 -14.81 -1.61
C GLN A 342 1.80 -15.19 -3.05
N ALA A 343 2.30 -14.41 -4.00
CA ALA A 343 2.04 -14.60 -5.41
C ALA A 343 3.33 -14.66 -6.22
N ASP A 344 3.37 -15.61 -7.15
CA ASP A 344 4.31 -15.66 -8.27
C ASP A 344 3.48 -15.39 -9.54
N TRP A 345 3.61 -14.18 -10.07
CA TRP A 345 2.81 -13.66 -11.17
C TRP A 345 3.16 -14.37 -12.48
N THR A 346 4.44 -14.71 -12.66
CA THR A 346 4.98 -15.22 -13.93
C THR A 346 5.15 -16.74 -13.96
N ARG A 347 4.90 -17.43 -12.85
CA ARG A 347 5.16 -18.87 -12.65
C ARG A 347 6.61 -19.26 -12.92
N ASN A 348 7.54 -18.37 -12.59
CA ASN A 348 8.97 -18.62 -12.76
C ASN A 348 9.60 -19.27 -11.51
N ASN A 349 8.77 -19.66 -10.53
CA ASN A 349 9.19 -20.21 -9.24
C ASN A 349 9.95 -19.19 -8.38
N ASN A 350 9.73 -17.90 -8.58
CA ASN A 350 10.21 -16.81 -7.74
C ASN A 350 9.00 -15.99 -7.28
N ILE A 351 8.81 -15.87 -5.97
CA ILE A 351 7.67 -15.12 -5.44
C ILE A 351 7.91 -13.62 -5.61
N ASP A 352 6.92 -12.94 -6.19
CA ASP A 352 6.97 -11.53 -6.53
C ASP A 352 6.34 -10.63 -5.46
N HIS A 353 5.35 -11.14 -4.72
CA HIS A 353 4.52 -10.30 -3.87
C HIS A 353 3.97 -11.03 -2.63
N SER A 354 3.78 -10.27 -1.53
CA SER A 354 3.25 -10.76 -0.25
C SER A 354 2.11 -9.87 0.26
N MET A 355 1.01 -10.48 0.67
CA MET A 355 -0.18 -9.79 1.18
C MET A 355 -0.64 -10.41 2.49
N ILE A 356 -1.29 -9.63 3.37
CA ILE A 356 -1.85 -10.12 4.64
C ILE A 356 -3.37 -10.05 4.63
N VAL A 357 -4.02 -11.08 5.18
CA VAL A 357 -5.47 -11.10 5.38
C VAL A 357 -5.84 -10.25 6.59
N THR A 358 -6.53 -9.13 6.37
CA THR A 358 -7.05 -8.27 7.46
C THR A 358 -8.48 -8.63 7.84
N LYS A 359 -9.29 -9.04 6.86
CA LYS A 359 -10.68 -9.47 7.08
C LYS A 359 -10.99 -10.81 6.40
N LYS A 360 -11.96 -11.52 6.97
CA LYS A 360 -12.64 -12.66 6.35
C LYS A 360 -14.12 -12.49 6.63
N TYR A 361 -14.96 -12.59 5.61
CA TYR A 361 -16.40 -12.50 5.74
C TYR A 361 -17.06 -13.49 4.80
N ARG A 362 -17.98 -14.32 5.33
CA ARG A 362 -18.66 -15.40 4.59
C ARG A 362 -17.70 -16.27 3.76
N GLY A 363 -16.57 -16.64 4.34
CA GLY A 363 -15.57 -17.47 3.66
C GLY A 363 -14.58 -16.73 2.76
N THR A 364 -14.86 -15.49 2.36
CA THR A 364 -13.98 -14.70 1.48
C THR A 364 -12.91 -13.97 2.28
N PRO A 365 -11.61 -14.22 2.02
CA PRO A 365 -10.51 -13.43 2.57
C PRO A 365 -10.39 -12.07 1.86
N TYR A 366 -10.03 -11.05 2.63
CA TYR A 366 -9.72 -9.70 2.15
C TYR A 366 -8.30 -9.33 2.54
N LEU A 367 -7.54 -8.88 1.54
CA LEU A 367 -6.10 -8.73 1.58
C LEU A 367 -5.74 -7.25 1.65
N THR A 368 -4.68 -6.97 2.41
CA THR A 368 -4.09 -5.64 2.57
C THR A 368 -2.59 -5.74 2.34
N TYR A 369 -2.02 -4.79 1.61
CA TYR A 369 -0.62 -4.83 1.15
C TYR A 369 -0.11 -3.46 0.69
N HIS A 370 1.21 -3.34 0.60
CA HIS A 370 1.93 -2.23 -0.04
C HIS A 370 2.36 -2.58 -1.46
N THR A 371 2.98 -1.62 -2.17
CA THR A 371 3.37 -1.73 -3.59
C THR A 371 2.12 -1.71 -4.47
N GLY A 372 1.53 -0.51 -4.55
CA GLY A 372 0.12 -0.30 -4.87
C GLY A 372 -0.72 -0.41 -3.59
N ASP A 373 -0.51 0.51 -2.65
CA ASP A 373 -1.09 0.47 -1.30
C ASP A 373 -2.59 0.23 -1.34
N THR A 374 -3.01 -0.90 -0.81
CA THR A 374 -4.38 -1.41 -0.94
C THR A 374 -4.85 -2.02 0.38
N HIS A 375 -6.07 -1.71 0.77
CA HIS A 375 -6.72 -2.22 1.96
C HIS A 375 -8.03 -2.94 1.61
N ASN A 376 -8.17 -4.16 2.12
CA ASN A 376 -9.33 -5.04 1.96
C ASN A 376 -9.73 -5.35 0.51
N LYS A 377 -8.78 -5.61 -0.40
CA LYS A 377 -9.11 -6.17 -1.72
C LYS A 377 -9.55 -7.62 -1.57
N SER A 378 -10.67 -8.01 -2.18
CA SER A 378 -11.18 -9.38 -2.04
C SER A 378 -10.30 -10.39 -2.79
N LEU A 379 -10.17 -11.59 -2.22
CA LEU A 379 -9.48 -12.69 -2.88
C LEU A 379 -10.10 -13.02 -4.25
N SER A 380 -11.44 -12.97 -4.35
CA SER A 380 -12.16 -13.20 -5.62
C SER A 380 -11.65 -12.29 -6.74
N LYS A 381 -11.46 -11.00 -6.45
CA LYS A 381 -10.97 -10.02 -7.42
C LYS A 381 -9.50 -10.25 -7.78
N LEU A 382 -8.65 -10.55 -6.79
CA LEU A 382 -7.24 -10.91 -7.04
C LEU A 382 -7.11 -12.14 -7.95
N LEU A 383 -7.91 -13.17 -7.72
CA LEU A 383 -7.93 -14.37 -8.56
C LEU A 383 -8.46 -14.07 -9.97
N SER A 384 -9.45 -13.20 -10.10
CA SER A 384 -9.97 -12.74 -11.40
C SER A 384 -8.95 -11.90 -12.17
N ASP A 385 -8.17 -11.08 -11.50
CA ASP A 385 -7.13 -10.24 -12.11
C ASP A 385 -5.90 -11.08 -12.51
N HIS A 386 -5.59 -12.12 -11.75
CA HIS A 386 -4.40 -12.95 -11.93
C HIS A 386 -4.72 -14.45 -12.03
N PRO A 387 -5.49 -14.88 -13.06
CA PRO A 387 -5.91 -16.28 -13.20
C PRO A 387 -4.75 -17.24 -13.49
N ARG A 388 -3.60 -16.70 -13.89
CA ARG A 388 -2.38 -17.45 -14.21
C ARG A 388 -1.31 -17.37 -13.12
N ALA A 389 -1.52 -16.69 -12.00
CA ALA A 389 -0.52 -16.70 -10.93
C ALA A 389 -0.37 -18.10 -10.30
N TRP A 390 0.76 -18.33 -9.65
CA TRP A 390 0.89 -19.34 -8.59
C TRP A 390 0.74 -18.67 -7.24
N TRP A 391 -0.03 -19.30 -6.36
CA TRP A 391 -0.39 -18.76 -5.06
C TRP A 391 0.17 -19.63 -3.95
N TYR A 392 0.82 -19.02 -2.95
CA TYR A 392 1.32 -19.71 -1.78
C TYR A 392 0.62 -19.14 -0.54
N ALA A 393 -0.30 -19.92 0.02
CA ALA A 393 -1.10 -19.51 1.17
C ALA A 393 -0.44 -19.99 2.48
N HIS A 394 -0.05 -19.06 3.35
CA HIS A 394 0.63 -19.33 4.61
C HIS A 394 -0.32 -19.18 5.79
N ARG A 395 -0.56 -20.28 6.51
CA ARG A 395 -1.15 -20.25 7.86
C ARG A 395 -0.10 -19.77 8.86
N THR A 396 -0.28 -18.58 9.43
CA THR A 396 0.61 -17.98 10.47
C THR A 396 0.19 -18.34 11.89
#